data_AF-A0A845FAA0-F1
#
_entry.id   AF-A0A845FAA0-F1
#
_cell.length_a   1.000
_cell.length_b   1.000
_cell.length_c   1.000
_cell.angle_alpha   90.00
_cell.angle_beta   90.00
_cell.angle_gamma   90.00
#
_symmetry.space_group_name_H-M   'P 1'
#
loop_
_entity.id
_entity.type
_entity.pdbx_description
1 polymer ?
#
loop_
_entity_poly.entity_id
_entity_poly.type
_entity_poly.pdbx_seq_one_letter_code
_entity_poly.pdbx_strand_id
1 'polypeptide(L)' 'MAVNTLKVDSRLQLVFSTGTDEDGNMMLKRKSFNNIKTDATDEQLHEVSIAVSPLQQHILVDIARDDRSVLTES' A
#
# COMPACT_ATOMS: atom_id res chain seq x y z
N MET A 1 18.49 -27.40 7.54
CA MET A 1 17.12 -26.88 7.36
C MET A 1 17.19 -25.73 6.37
N ALA A 2 16.46 -25.80 5.26
CA ALA A 2 16.29 -24.68 4.36
C ALA A 2 14.89 -24.11 4.57
N VAL A 3 14.81 -22.81 4.86
CA VAL A 3 13.52 -22.11 4.99
C VAL A 3 13.18 -21.53 3.62
N ASN A 4 12.08 -22.00 3.04
CA ASN A 4 11.54 -21.46 1.79
C ASN A 4 10.55 -20.34 2.12
N THR A 5 10.74 -19.17 1.49
CA THR A 5 9.81 -18.03 1.58
C THR A 5 9.07 -17.88 0.26
N LEU A 6 7.73 -17.91 0.31
CA LEU A 6 6.86 -17.74 -0.84
C LEU A 6 5.94 -16.55 -0.59
N LYS A 7 6.09 -15.47 -1.37
CA LYS A 7 5.14 -14.35 -1.35
C LYS A 7 3.83 -14.82 -1.99
N VAL A 8 2.75 -14.79 -1.22
CA VAL A 8 1.42 -15.29 -1.65
C VAL A 8 0.45 -14.17 -2.03
N ASP A 9 0.58 -13.00 -1.40
CA ASP A 9 -0.26 -11.85 -1.69
C ASP A 9 0.53 -10.57 -1.49
N SER A 10 0.21 -9.55 -2.29
CA SER A 10 0.75 -8.21 -2.14
C SER A 10 -0.38 -7.20 -2.34
N ARG A 11 -0.44 -6.22 -1.45
CA ARG A 11 -1.44 -5.17 -1.42
C ARG A 11 -0.77 -3.83 -1.25
N LEU A 12 -1.18 -2.88 -2.08
CA LEU A 12 -0.76 -1.49 -1.96
C LEU A 12 -1.88 -0.70 -1.27
N GLN A 13 -1.53 0.08 -0.26
CA GLN A 13 -2.42 0.99 0.43
C GLN A 13 -1.92 2.42 0.26
N LEU A 14 -2.81 3.30 -0.16
CA LEU A 14 -2.56 4.74 -0.18
C LEU A 14 -3.49 5.41 0.83
N VAL A 15 -2.91 6.27 1.68
CA VAL A 15 -3.66 7.03 2.67
C VAL A 15 -3.74 8.47 2.20
N PHE A 16 -4.97 8.99 2.13
CA PHE A 16 -5.25 10.34 1.70
C PHE A 16 -5.86 11.16 2.84
N SER A 17 -5.51 12.44 2.94
CA SER A 17 -6.17 13.36 3.88
C SER A 17 -7.39 13.99 3.22
N THR A 18 -8.57 13.82 3.82
CA THR A 18 -9.82 14.43 3.35
C THR A 18 -10.18 15.72 4.10
N GLY A 19 -9.31 16.20 4.98
CA GLY A 19 -9.51 17.41 5.78
C GLY A 19 -9.56 17.12 7.28
N THR A 20 -10.19 18.02 8.03
CA THR A 20 -10.31 17.95 9.49
C THR A 20 -11.79 17.93 9.84
N ASP A 21 -12.17 17.06 10.77
CA ASP A 21 -13.54 16.96 11.29
C ASP A 21 -13.88 18.12 12.25
N GLU A 22 -15.13 18.25 12.67
CA GLU A 22 -15.60 19.34 13.55
C GLU A 22 -14.90 19.34 14.92
N ASP A 23 -14.34 18.20 15.30
CA ASP A 23 -13.60 17.99 16.55
C ASP A 23 -12.09 18.29 16.43
N GLY A 24 -11.62 18.74 15.26
CA GLY A 24 -10.20 19.05 15.02
C GLY A 24 -9.33 17.84 14.66
N ASN A 25 -9.95 16.66 14.46
CA ASN A 25 -9.25 15.43 14.08
C ASN A 25 -9.03 15.35 12.57
N MET A 26 -7.81 15.02 12.14
CA MET A 26 -7.50 14.81 10.73
C MET A 26 -8.23 13.57 10.21
N MET A 27 -9.08 13.75 9.22
CA MET A 27 -9.78 12.66 8.55
C MET A 27 -8.88 12.05 7.49
N LEU A 28 -8.55 10.77 7.68
CA LEU A 28 -7.73 9.99 6.75
C LEU A 28 -8.60 8.96 6.03
N LYS A 29 -8.52 8.93 4.70
CA LYS A 29 -9.19 7.97 3.85
C LYS A 29 -8.16 7.05 3.21
N ARG A 30 -8.27 5.76 3.51
CA ARG A 30 -7.39 4.74 2.95
C ARG A 30 -8.01 4.13 1.69
N LYS A 31 -7.21 4.00 0.63
CA LYS A 31 -7.55 3.28 -0.60
C LYS A 31 -6.61 2.11 -0.74
N SER A 32 -7.14 0.95 -1.12
CA SER A 32 -6.36 -0.27 -1.23
C SER A 32 -6.48 -0.87 -2.62
N PHE A 33 -5.34 -1.32 -3.13
CA PHE A 33 -5.22 -2.04 -4.38
C PHE A 33 -4.73 -3.44 -4.05
N ASN A 34 -5.61 -4.41 -4.26
CA ASN A 34 -5.32 -5.83 -4.07
C ASN A 34 -4.71 -6.42 -5.34
N ASN A 35 -4.16 -7.62 -5.22
CA ASN A 35 -3.63 -8.40 -6.35
C ASN A 35 -2.46 -7.70 -7.05
N ILE A 36 -1.61 -7.04 -6.27
CA ILE A 36 -0.34 -6.50 -6.75
C ILE A 36 0.59 -7.67 -7.05
N LYS A 37 1.37 -7.57 -8.13
CA LYS A 37 2.36 -8.59 -8.46
C LYS A 37 3.37 -8.67 -7.32
N THR A 38 3.58 -9.87 -6.79
CA THR A 38 4.55 -10.12 -5.71
C THR A 38 5.99 -9.80 -6.12
N ASP A 39 6.26 -9.80 -7.42
CA ASP A 39 7.53 -9.43 -8.06
C ASP A 39 7.69 -7.91 -8.28
N ALA A 40 6.65 -7.10 -8.04
CA ALA A 40 6.75 -5.65 -8.17
C ALA A 40 7.76 -5.08 -7.17
N THR A 41 8.64 -4.20 -7.64
CA THR A 41 9.62 -3.52 -6.79
C THR A 41 9.00 -2.34 -6.03
N ASP A 42 9.64 -1.96 -4.94
CA ASP A 42 9.19 -0.87 -4.07
C ASP A 42 9.19 0.46 -4.83
N GLU A 43 10.23 0.72 -5.66
CA GLU A 43 10.26 1.87 -6.56
C GLU A 43 9.07 1.87 -7.54
N GLN A 44 8.75 0.74 -8.17
CA GLN A 44 7.65 0.67 -9.13
C GLN A 44 6.31 1.01 -8.48
N LEU A 45 6.08 0.52 -7.26
CA LEU A 45 4.85 0.82 -6.52
C LEU A 45 4.80 2.27 -6.05
N HIS A 46 5.94 2.84 -5.68
CA HIS A 46 6.05 4.25 -5.31
C HIS A 46 5.78 5.17 -6.51
N GLU A 47 6.38 4.90 -7.66
CA GLU A 47 6.15 5.65 -8.90
C GLU A 47 4.68 5.61 -9.34
N VAL A 48 4.05 4.43 -9.30
CA VAL A 48 2.61 4.30 -9.58
C VAL A 48 1.79 5.10 -8.58
N SER A 49 2.15 5.06 -7.30
CA SER A 49 1.45 5.82 -6.25
C SER A 49 1.52 7.33 -6.50
N ILE A 50 2.69 7.85 -6.87
CA ILE A 50 2.88 9.26 -7.24
C ILE A 50 2.09 9.62 -8.49
N ALA A 51 2.13 8.77 -9.53
CA ALA A 51 1.40 9.01 -10.77
C ALA A 51 -0.13 9.00 -10.58
N VAL A 52 -0.63 8.16 -9.67
CA VAL A 52 -2.06 8.06 -9.35
C VAL A 52 -2.52 9.14 -8.37
N SER A 53 -1.63 9.67 -7.53
CA SER A 53 -1.91 10.72 -6.54
C SER A 53 -2.67 11.95 -7.12
N PRO A 54 -2.20 12.62 -8.20
CA PRO A 54 -2.89 13.78 -8.75
C PRO A 54 -4.23 13.44 -9.43
N LEU A 55 -4.48 12.17 -9.73
CA LEU A 55 -5.77 11.70 -10.27
C LEU A 55 -6.80 11.45 -9.15
N GLN A 56 -6.39 11.51 -7.88
CA GLN A 56 -7.30 11.42 -6.75
C GLN A 56 -7.77 12.82 -6.32
N GLN A 57 -8.91 12.87 -5.63
CA GLN A 57 -9.51 14.12 -5.14
C GLN A 57 -8.84 14.66 -3.87
N HIS A 58 -8.02 13.84 -3.20
CA HIS A 58 -7.47 14.11 -1.88
C HIS A 58 -5.95 14.03 -1.90
N ILE A 59 -5.31 14.73 -0.96
CA ILE A 59 -3.84 14.79 -0.88
C ILE A 59 -3.32 13.45 -0.34
N LEU A 60 -2.38 12.85 -1.06
CA LEU A 60 -1.68 11.65 -0.60
C LEU A 60 -0.80 12.00 0.60
N VAL A 61 -0.97 11.27 1.69
CA VAL A 61 -0.23 11.43 2.95
C VAL A 61 0.78 10.32 3.11
N ASP A 62 0.39 9.08 2.80
CA ASP A 62 1.19 7.91 3.08
C ASP A 62 0.98 6.81 2.02
N ILE A 63 2.04 6.04 1.79
CA ILE A 63 2.05 4.88 0.89
C ILE A 63 2.56 3.69 1.70
N ALA A 64 1.72 2.67 1.84
CA ALA A 64 2.06 1.45 2.55
C ALA A 64 1.94 0.24 1.63
N ARG A 65 2.88 -0.70 1.76
CA ARG A 65 2.85 -2.00 1.09
C ARG A 65 2.66 -3.08 2.14
N ASP A 66 1.66 -3.93 1.94
CA ASP A 66 1.39 -5.09 2.77
C ASP A 66 1.67 -6.34 1.93
N ASP A 67 2.74 -7.06 2.27
CA ASP A 67 3.12 -8.31 1.62
C ASP A 67 2.84 -9.47 2.58
N ARG A 68 2.13 -10.48 2.10
CA ARG A 68 1.92 -11.73 2.82
C ARG A 68 2.85 -12.80 2.26
N SER A 69 3.66 -13.38 3.12
CA SER A 69 4.58 -14.47 2.78
C SER A 69 4.29 -15.71 3.63
N VAL A 70 4.42 -16.89 3.04
CA VAL A 70 4.33 -18.18 3.73
C VAL A 70 5.75 -18.75 3.83
N LEU A 71 6.14 -19.12 5.05
CA LEU A 71 7.42 -19.74 5.37
C LEU A 71 7.20 -21.24 5.57
N THR A 72 7.89 -22.06 4.80
CA THR A 72 7.86 -23.53 4.93
C THR A 72 9.27 -24.06 5.18
N GLU A 73 9.38 -25.00 6.11
CA GLU A 73 10.64 -25.71 6.39
C GLU A 73 10.57 -27.12 5.77
N SER A 74 11.68 -27.56 5.18
CA SER A 74 11.89 -28.92 4.67
C SER A 74 13.28 -29.44 4.98
#